data_AF-A0A3D8IUC1-F1
#
_entry.id   AF-A0A3D8IUC1-F1
#
_cell.length_a   1.000
_cell.length_b   1.000
_cell.length_c   1.000
_cell.angle_alpha   90.00
_cell.angle_beta   90.00
_cell.angle_gamma   90.00
#
_symmetry.space_group_name_H-M   'P 1'
#
loop_
_entity.id
_entity.type
_entity.pdbx_description
1 polymer ?
#
loop_
_entity_poly.entity_id
_entity_poly.type
_entity_poly.pdbx_seq_one_letter_code
_entity_poly.pdbx_strand_id
1 'polypeptide(L)'
;MLTRIFVVFTLLCGGVFAEKIEVLAAASLKFVLEDIKKEFLQTHTHDTIEISYISSGKAYAQIQNGSLAELFIAADTQYPQRLYQDKLAADTPKNYVRGKLVIFSANKNFNANTIEILKNPSIQHIAIPNAKLAPYGVAAEEYIKSAKLEQILAPKLVLGESIGQATTYVLEGSAEIGFSALSMVIKEAQKEGSPITYSIIDEKLYTPIVQSLVITKAGKDSQLAKEFSQYLLGEKAQAIFASYGYDAP
;
A
#
# COMPACT_ATOMS: atom_id res chain seq x y z
N MET A 1 -8.78 74.03 -1.47
CA MET A 1 -9.47 72.73 -1.34
C MET A 1 -8.65 71.68 -2.08
N LEU A 2 -7.80 70.92 -1.39
CA LEU A 2 -7.18 69.72 -1.94
C LEU A 2 -7.70 68.52 -1.16
N THR A 3 -8.58 67.75 -1.79
CA THR A 3 -9.16 66.53 -1.24
C THR A 3 -8.13 65.40 -1.36
N ARG A 4 -7.54 64.97 -0.23
CA ARG A 4 -6.70 63.77 -0.18
C ARG A 4 -7.58 62.53 -0.18
N ILE A 5 -7.52 61.74 -1.25
CA ILE A 5 -8.09 60.39 -1.29
C ILE A 5 -7.06 59.43 -0.71
N PHE A 6 -7.39 58.84 0.44
CA PHE A 6 -6.64 57.73 1.03
C PHE A 6 -7.29 56.43 0.55
N VAL A 7 -6.60 55.69 -0.33
CA VAL A 7 -6.99 54.32 -0.68
C VAL A 7 -6.39 53.39 0.37
N VAL A 8 -7.24 52.77 1.19
CA VAL A 8 -6.84 51.73 2.12
C VAL A 8 -6.82 50.41 1.35
N PHE A 9 -5.62 49.88 1.13
CA PHE A 9 -5.40 48.57 0.52
C PHE A 9 -5.47 47.51 1.64
N THR A 10 -6.62 46.90 1.83
CA THR A 10 -6.79 45.80 2.80
C THR A 10 -6.15 44.55 2.21
N LEU A 11 -4.93 44.21 2.64
CA LEU A 11 -4.34 42.90 2.38
C LEU A 11 -5.21 41.84 3.09
N LEU A 12 -5.97 41.05 2.33
CA LEU A 12 -6.45 39.76 2.80
C LEU A 12 -5.24 38.83 2.92
N CYS A 13 -4.67 38.72 4.12
CA CYS A 13 -3.88 37.54 4.48
C CYS A 13 -4.85 36.36 4.56
N GLY A 14 -4.99 35.60 3.48
CA GLY A 14 -5.53 34.24 3.57
C GLY A 14 -4.59 33.43 4.45
N GLY A 15 -5.01 33.12 5.67
CA GLY A 15 -4.25 32.25 6.56
C GLY A 15 -4.15 30.87 5.92
N VAL A 16 -2.93 30.45 5.57
CA VAL A 16 -2.65 29.05 5.27
C VAL A 16 -2.63 28.34 6.61
N PHE A 17 -3.74 27.72 6.98
CA PHE A 17 -3.81 26.88 8.18
C PHE A 17 -3.15 25.54 7.86
N ALA A 18 -2.11 25.20 8.62
CA ALA A 18 -1.51 23.87 8.62
C ALA A 18 -2.58 22.83 9.00
N GLU A 19 -2.89 21.90 8.11
CA GLU A 19 -3.77 20.78 8.36
C GLU A 19 -2.94 19.51 8.64
N LYS A 20 -3.47 18.64 9.51
CA LYS A 20 -2.88 17.33 9.78
C LYS A 20 -3.93 16.27 9.52
N ILE A 21 -3.60 15.28 8.71
CA ILE A 21 -4.45 14.11 8.47
C ILE A 21 -3.85 12.81 8.98
N GLU A 22 -4.72 11.91 9.42
CA GLU A 22 -4.40 10.51 9.71
C GLU A 22 -4.84 9.61 8.55
N VAL A 23 -3.95 8.73 8.11
CA VAL A 23 -4.18 7.82 6.97
C VAL A 23 -3.96 6.38 7.43
N LEU A 24 -4.93 5.50 7.16
CA LEU A 24 -4.72 4.06 7.24
C LEU A 24 -4.43 3.53 5.84
N ALA A 25 -3.27 2.93 5.65
CA ALA A 25 -2.84 2.42 4.36
C ALA A 25 -2.45 0.94 4.43
N ALA A 26 -2.68 0.22 3.33
CA ALA A 26 -2.21 -1.14 3.17
C ALA A 26 -0.67 -1.21 3.25
N ALA A 27 -0.14 -2.20 3.97
CA ALA A 27 1.30 -2.30 4.20
C ALA A 27 2.15 -2.47 2.93
N SER A 28 1.60 -2.98 1.82
CA SER A 28 2.26 -3.05 0.50
C SER A 28 2.63 -1.68 -0.06
N LEU A 29 1.98 -0.63 0.44
CA LEU A 29 2.12 0.74 -0.05
C LEU A 29 3.21 1.52 0.68
N LYS A 30 3.85 0.95 1.72
CA LYS A 30 4.76 1.69 2.61
C LYS A 30 5.79 2.51 1.84
N PHE A 31 6.65 1.87 1.04
CA PHE A 31 7.74 2.60 0.39
C PHE A 31 7.24 3.59 -0.67
N VAL A 32 6.21 3.22 -1.44
CA VAL A 32 5.67 4.09 -2.49
C VAL A 32 4.94 5.30 -1.93
N LEU A 33 4.18 5.15 -0.84
CA LEU A 33 3.48 6.26 -0.21
C LEU A 33 4.43 7.18 0.56
N GLU A 34 5.54 6.69 1.10
CA GLU A 34 6.56 7.58 1.67
C GLU A 34 7.20 8.48 0.60
N ASP A 35 7.50 7.95 -0.59
CA ASP A 35 8.01 8.74 -1.73
C ASP A 35 6.96 9.74 -2.25
N ILE A 36 5.71 9.29 -2.44
CA ILE A 36 4.58 10.14 -2.87
C ILE A 36 4.31 11.24 -1.84
N LYS A 37 4.25 10.91 -0.54
CA LYS A 37 4.04 11.86 0.55
C LYS A 37 5.14 12.92 0.55
N LYS A 38 6.41 12.51 0.40
CA LYS A 38 7.53 13.44 0.32
C LYS A 38 7.40 14.39 -0.86
N GLU A 39 6.99 13.91 -2.03
CA GLU A 39 6.77 14.76 -3.21
C GLU A 39 5.57 15.71 -3.01
N PHE A 40 4.45 15.20 -2.49
CA PHE A 40 3.23 15.98 -2.25
C PHE A 40 3.46 17.14 -1.26
N LEU A 41 4.21 16.90 -0.18
CA LEU A 41 4.49 17.90 0.86
C LEU A 41 5.43 19.03 0.40
N GLN A 42 6.07 18.94 -0.77
CA GLN A 42 6.87 20.05 -1.30
C GLN A 42 6.02 21.29 -1.62
N THR A 43 4.76 21.10 -1.98
CA THR A 43 3.80 22.19 -2.23
C THR A 43 2.83 22.41 -1.07
N HIS A 44 2.88 21.55 -0.03
CA HIS A 44 2.03 21.57 1.16
C HIS A 44 2.93 21.67 2.40
N THR A 45 3.82 22.65 2.43
CA THR A 45 4.97 22.70 3.36
C THR A 45 4.60 22.88 4.82
N HIS A 46 3.36 23.26 5.10
CA HIS A 46 2.84 23.45 6.46
C HIS A 46 1.99 22.28 6.94
N ASP A 47 1.65 21.35 6.03
CA ASP A 47 0.73 20.27 6.29
C ASP A 47 1.46 19.01 6.77
N THR A 48 0.73 18.13 7.45
CA THR A 48 1.28 16.86 7.96
C THR A 48 0.38 15.69 7.58
N ILE A 49 0.99 14.63 7.06
CA ILE A 49 0.31 13.38 6.74
C ILE A 49 0.92 12.26 7.57
N GLU A 50 0.16 11.71 8.52
CA GLU A 50 0.57 10.57 9.31
C GLU A 50 -0.05 9.29 8.75
N ILE A 51 0.80 8.36 8.30
CA ILE A 51 0.35 7.13 7.66
C ILE A 51 0.67 5.93 8.55
N SER A 52 -0.36 5.18 8.93
CA SER A 52 -0.23 3.89 9.59
C SER A 52 -0.39 2.76 8.58
N TYR A 53 0.65 1.92 8.47
CA TYR A 53 0.72 0.83 7.50
C TYR A 53 0.33 -0.51 8.15
N ILE A 54 -0.85 -1.02 7.83
CA ILE A 54 -1.40 -2.28 8.36
C ILE A 54 -2.07 -3.08 7.24
N SER A 55 -2.62 -4.27 7.52
CA SER A 55 -3.41 -4.98 6.51
C SER A 55 -4.74 -4.26 6.26
N SER A 56 -5.25 -4.33 5.02
CA SER A 56 -6.50 -3.66 4.63
C SER A 56 -7.69 -4.10 5.49
N GLY A 57 -7.76 -5.38 5.88
CA GLY A 57 -8.77 -5.86 6.82
C GLY A 57 -8.64 -5.29 8.22
N LYS A 58 -7.41 -5.10 8.74
CA LYS A 58 -7.20 -4.43 10.04
C LYS A 58 -7.56 -2.95 9.98
N ALA A 59 -7.20 -2.26 8.90
CA ALA A 59 -7.57 -0.87 8.68
C ALA A 59 -9.10 -0.69 8.61
N TYR A 60 -9.78 -1.54 7.83
CA TYR A 60 -11.24 -1.59 7.79
C TYR A 60 -11.84 -1.76 9.18
N ALA A 61 -11.37 -2.76 9.94
CA ALA A 61 -11.85 -3.01 11.30
C ALA A 61 -11.61 -1.81 12.24
N GLN A 62 -10.47 -1.12 12.13
CA GLN A 62 -10.22 0.10 12.91
C GLN A 62 -11.20 1.22 12.58
N ILE A 63 -11.52 1.43 11.29
CA ILE A 63 -12.48 2.45 10.86
C ILE A 63 -13.89 2.11 11.34
N GLN A 64 -14.30 0.84 11.24
CA GLN A 64 -15.57 0.38 11.80
C GLN A 64 -15.68 0.61 13.30
N ASN A 65 -14.55 0.48 14.02
CA ASN A 65 -14.47 0.69 15.46
C ASN A 65 -14.21 2.15 15.86
N GLY A 66 -14.39 3.11 14.94
CA GLY A 66 -14.36 4.53 15.26
C GLY A 66 -12.99 5.20 15.18
N SER A 67 -12.03 4.63 14.43
CA SER A 67 -10.80 5.34 14.07
C SER A 67 -11.13 6.69 13.40
N LEU A 68 -10.35 7.71 13.73
CA LEU A 68 -10.46 9.06 13.16
C LEU A 68 -9.64 9.24 11.88
N ALA A 69 -9.07 8.16 11.33
CA ALA A 69 -8.34 8.23 10.08
C ALA A 69 -9.24 8.78 8.96
N GLU A 70 -8.74 9.78 8.25
CA GLU A 70 -9.49 10.59 7.29
C GLU A 70 -9.41 10.03 5.87
N LEU A 71 -8.36 9.28 5.57
CA LEU A 71 -8.16 8.59 4.30
C LEU A 71 -7.84 7.12 4.52
N PHE A 72 -8.53 6.25 3.78
CA PHE A 72 -8.23 4.81 3.72
C PHE A 72 -7.71 4.45 2.33
N ILE A 73 -6.52 3.84 2.28
CA ILE A 73 -5.86 3.42 1.03
C ILE A 73 -5.65 1.90 1.10
N ALA A 74 -6.51 1.12 0.46
CA ALA A 74 -6.55 -0.34 0.60
C ALA A 74 -5.83 -1.06 -0.55
N ALA A 75 -5.40 -2.29 -0.31
CA ALA A 75 -4.81 -3.17 -1.32
C ALA A 75 -5.86 -4.05 -2.04
N ASP A 76 -7.13 -3.64 -1.99
CA ASP A 76 -8.28 -4.29 -2.60
C ASP A 76 -9.39 -3.26 -2.84
N THR A 77 -10.43 -3.69 -3.56
CA THR A 77 -11.65 -2.92 -3.78
C THR A 77 -12.73 -3.22 -2.75
N GLN A 78 -12.66 -4.36 -2.06
CA GLN A 78 -13.73 -4.89 -1.22
C GLN A 78 -13.93 -4.08 0.06
N TYR A 79 -12.86 -3.80 0.83
CA TYR A 79 -12.97 -3.08 2.09
C TYR A 79 -13.39 -1.62 1.90
N PRO A 80 -12.83 -0.84 0.95
CA PRO A 80 -13.35 0.50 0.65
C PRO A 80 -14.82 0.47 0.24
N GLN A 81 -15.23 -0.50 -0.58
CA GLN A 81 -16.63 -0.65 -0.99
C GLN A 81 -17.56 -0.97 0.19
N ARG A 82 -17.10 -1.80 1.14
CA ARG A 82 -17.85 -2.07 2.38
C ARG A 82 -17.99 -0.83 3.26
N LEU A 83 -16.93 -0.02 3.43
CA LEU A 83 -17.05 1.25 4.17
C LEU A 83 -18.10 2.18 3.56
N TYR A 84 -18.15 2.24 2.23
CA TYR A 84 -19.18 3.01 1.53
C TYR A 84 -20.59 2.47 1.81
N GLN A 85 -20.78 1.15 1.71
CA GLN A 85 -22.07 0.51 2.02
C GLN A 85 -22.49 0.71 3.48
N ASP A 86 -21.53 0.67 4.40
CA ASP A 86 -21.72 0.89 5.84
C ASP A 86 -21.92 2.38 6.20
N LYS A 87 -21.91 3.30 5.22
CA LYS A 87 -22.02 4.76 5.41
C LYS A 87 -20.91 5.34 6.30
N LEU A 88 -19.73 4.72 6.25
CA LEU A 88 -18.51 5.13 6.92
C LEU A 88 -17.51 5.81 5.97
N ALA A 89 -17.84 5.92 4.68
CA ALA A 89 -17.12 6.73 3.71
C ALA A 89 -17.85 8.06 3.44
N ALA A 90 -17.08 9.10 3.12
CA ALA A 90 -17.60 10.41 2.69
C ALA A 90 -17.89 10.44 1.18
N ASP A 91 -17.18 9.65 0.39
CA ASP A 91 -17.33 9.54 -1.06
C ASP A 91 -17.29 8.09 -1.55
N THR A 92 -17.52 7.90 -2.85
CA THR A 92 -17.40 6.58 -3.49
C THR A 92 -15.92 6.20 -3.63
N PRO A 93 -15.53 4.94 -3.34
CA PRO A 93 -14.16 4.48 -3.54
C PRO A 93 -13.67 4.67 -4.97
N LYS A 94 -12.38 4.93 -5.13
CA LYS A 94 -11.72 5.13 -6.43
C LYS A 94 -10.58 4.14 -6.58
N ASN A 95 -10.57 3.40 -7.69
CA ASN A 95 -9.44 2.54 -8.03
C ASN A 95 -8.26 3.42 -8.44
N TYR A 96 -7.08 3.12 -7.92
CA TYR A 96 -5.89 3.96 -8.16
C TYR A 96 -4.71 3.20 -8.79
N VAL A 97 -4.58 1.89 -8.56
CA VAL A 97 -3.54 1.03 -9.17
C VAL A 97 -3.94 -0.45 -9.13
N ARG A 98 -3.18 -1.29 -9.84
CA ARG A 98 -3.14 -2.74 -9.67
C ARG A 98 -1.77 -3.21 -9.19
N GLY A 99 -1.75 -4.04 -8.15
CA GLY A 99 -0.53 -4.62 -7.56
C GLY A 99 -0.08 -5.93 -8.19
N LYS A 100 1.19 -6.30 -7.96
CA LYS A 100 1.80 -7.55 -8.45
C LYS A 100 2.33 -8.40 -7.30
N LEU A 101 1.95 -9.67 -7.30
CA LEU A 101 2.42 -10.67 -6.35
C LEU A 101 3.79 -11.21 -6.78
N VAL A 102 4.70 -11.34 -5.83
CA VAL A 102 6.03 -11.92 -6.06
C VAL A 102 6.36 -13.00 -5.04
N ILE A 103 7.25 -13.91 -5.41
CA ILE A 103 8.11 -14.63 -4.45
C ILE A 103 9.44 -13.89 -4.38
N PHE A 104 10.01 -13.76 -3.19
CA PHE A 104 11.34 -13.19 -3.03
C PHE A 104 12.15 -13.89 -1.95
N SER A 105 13.46 -13.67 -1.98
CA SER A 105 14.39 -13.99 -0.90
C SER A 105 15.32 -12.80 -0.66
N ALA A 106 15.81 -12.65 0.56
CA ALA A 106 16.91 -11.76 0.92
C ALA A 106 18.22 -12.51 1.21
N ASN A 107 18.26 -13.82 0.95
CA ASN A 107 19.39 -14.70 1.26
C ASN A 107 20.04 -15.21 -0.04
N LYS A 108 21.35 -14.97 -0.20
CA LYS A 108 22.12 -15.38 -1.40
C LYS A 108 22.10 -16.90 -1.65
N ASN A 109 21.84 -17.71 -0.62
CA ASN A 109 21.74 -19.17 -0.74
C ASN A 109 20.38 -19.63 -1.30
N PHE A 110 19.36 -18.77 -1.29
CA PHE A 110 18.01 -19.07 -1.74
C PHE A 110 17.63 -18.11 -2.87
N ASN A 111 17.99 -18.48 -4.10
CA ASN A 111 17.73 -17.65 -5.27
C ASN A 111 16.27 -17.77 -5.72
N ALA A 112 15.52 -16.67 -5.59
CA ALA A 112 14.12 -16.56 -5.97
C ALA A 112 13.90 -15.98 -7.39
N ASN A 113 14.85 -16.14 -8.31
CA ASN A 113 14.72 -15.76 -9.73
C ASN A 113 13.76 -16.67 -10.54
N THR A 114 13.28 -17.75 -9.94
CA THR A 114 12.20 -18.58 -10.48
C THR A 114 11.26 -19.04 -9.37
N ILE A 115 9.97 -19.17 -9.70
CA ILE A 115 8.94 -19.71 -8.81
C ILE A 115 9.21 -21.16 -8.38
N GLU A 116 10.02 -21.91 -9.14
CA GLU A 116 10.41 -23.29 -8.80
C GLU A 116 11.18 -23.39 -7.47
N ILE A 117 11.74 -22.27 -6.98
CA ILE A 117 12.39 -22.20 -5.66
C ILE A 117 11.47 -22.70 -4.53
N LEU A 118 10.14 -22.54 -4.67
CA LEU A 118 9.15 -22.99 -3.68
C LEU A 118 9.21 -24.50 -3.41
N LYS A 119 9.70 -25.30 -4.36
CA LYS A 119 9.82 -26.76 -4.24
C LYS A 119 11.16 -27.21 -3.66
N ASN A 120 12.08 -26.27 -3.38
CA ASN A 120 13.40 -26.61 -2.85
C ASN A 120 13.26 -27.28 -1.46
N PRO A 121 13.81 -28.49 -1.25
CA PRO A 121 13.69 -29.22 0.01
C PRO A 121 14.42 -28.54 1.17
N SER A 122 15.42 -27.70 0.90
CA SER A 122 16.18 -26.97 1.93
C SER A 122 15.39 -25.81 2.54
N ILE A 123 14.33 -25.33 1.88
CA ILE A 123 13.47 -24.28 2.42
C ILE A 123 12.56 -24.87 3.48
N GLN A 124 12.67 -24.38 4.72
CA GLN A 124 11.87 -24.82 5.85
C GLN A 124 10.70 -23.86 6.14
N HIS A 125 10.88 -22.57 5.87
CA HIS A 125 9.90 -21.53 6.16
C HIS A 125 9.62 -20.66 4.94
N ILE A 126 8.34 -20.45 4.67
CA ILE A 126 7.85 -19.61 3.58
C ILE A 126 6.91 -18.60 4.19
N ALA A 127 7.34 -17.35 4.27
CA ALA A 127 6.48 -16.29 4.80
C ALA A 127 5.32 -16.02 3.83
N ILE A 128 4.11 -15.93 4.36
CA ILE A 128 2.90 -15.65 3.59
C ILE A 128 1.96 -14.72 4.39
N PRO A 129 1.32 -13.73 3.76
CA PRO A 129 0.33 -12.91 4.43
C PRO A 129 -0.94 -13.72 4.75
N ASN A 130 -1.58 -13.43 5.87
CA ASN A 130 -2.84 -14.03 6.26
C ASN A 130 -3.98 -13.55 5.34
N ALA A 131 -4.51 -14.45 4.51
CA ALA A 131 -5.57 -14.15 3.54
C ALA A 131 -6.88 -13.63 4.17
N LYS A 132 -7.12 -13.90 5.47
CA LYS A 132 -8.28 -13.35 6.18
C LYS A 132 -8.21 -11.82 6.35
N LEU A 133 -7.01 -11.25 6.27
CA LEU A 133 -6.76 -9.84 6.58
C LEU A 133 -6.14 -9.08 5.41
N ALA A 134 -5.35 -9.77 4.58
CA ALA A 134 -4.49 -9.16 3.57
C ALA A 134 -4.85 -9.65 2.16
N PRO A 135 -5.15 -8.75 1.21
CA PRO A 135 -5.44 -9.09 -0.19
C PRO A 135 -4.33 -9.90 -0.88
N TYR A 136 -3.07 -9.55 -0.61
CA TYR A 136 -1.93 -10.33 -1.12
C TYR A 136 -1.85 -11.75 -0.53
N GLY A 137 -2.43 -11.99 0.65
CA GLY A 137 -2.58 -13.33 1.20
C GLY A 137 -3.60 -14.16 0.41
N VAL A 138 -4.72 -13.54 0.03
CA VAL A 138 -5.71 -14.17 -0.86
C VAL A 138 -5.06 -14.54 -2.19
N ALA A 139 -4.35 -13.61 -2.83
CA ALA A 139 -3.67 -13.86 -4.09
C ALA A 139 -2.60 -14.97 -3.98
N ALA A 140 -1.87 -15.01 -2.85
CA ALA A 140 -0.90 -16.08 -2.59
C ALA A 140 -1.57 -17.45 -2.45
N GLU A 141 -2.67 -17.56 -1.69
CA GLU A 141 -3.44 -18.80 -1.57
C GLU A 141 -4.04 -19.26 -2.92
N GLU A 142 -4.56 -18.32 -3.71
CA GLU A 142 -5.06 -18.59 -5.07
C GLU A 142 -3.97 -19.13 -5.99
N TYR A 143 -2.78 -18.52 -5.95
CA TYR A 143 -1.62 -19.02 -6.70
C TYR A 143 -1.20 -20.42 -6.26
N ILE A 144 -1.06 -20.65 -4.95
CA ILE A 144 -0.66 -21.96 -4.41
C ILE A 144 -1.64 -23.04 -4.90
N LYS A 145 -2.94 -22.74 -4.88
CA LYS A 145 -3.98 -23.63 -5.38
C LYS A 145 -3.90 -23.85 -6.89
N SER A 146 -3.76 -22.79 -7.67
CA SER A 146 -3.67 -22.88 -9.13
C SER A 146 -2.42 -23.65 -9.57
N ALA A 147 -1.32 -23.52 -8.83
CA ALA A 147 -0.06 -24.22 -9.05
C ALA A 147 -0.02 -25.64 -8.46
N LYS A 148 -1.08 -26.08 -7.75
CA LYS A 148 -1.18 -27.39 -7.08
C LYS A 148 -0.04 -27.63 -6.07
N LEU A 149 0.31 -26.59 -5.32
CA LEU A 149 1.42 -26.59 -4.37
C LEU A 149 0.99 -26.73 -2.91
N GLU A 150 -0.32 -26.84 -2.62
CA GLU A 150 -0.87 -26.82 -1.26
C GLU A 150 -0.19 -27.86 -0.36
N GLN A 151 -0.11 -29.11 -0.82
CA GLN A 151 0.47 -30.21 -0.03
C GLN A 151 1.97 -30.01 0.24
N ILE A 152 2.69 -29.36 -0.67
CA ILE A 152 4.13 -29.13 -0.59
C ILE A 152 4.44 -27.97 0.35
N LEU A 153 3.65 -26.90 0.28
CA LEU A 153 3.94 -25.65 0.98
C LEU A 153 3.28 -25.55 2.35
N ALA A 154 2.10 -26.16 2.55
CA ALA A 154 1.35 -26.08 3.81
C ALA A 154 2.19 -26.29 5.08
N PRO A 155 3.09 -27.30 5.19
CA PRO A 155 3.88 -27.49 6.40
C PRO A 155 4.98 -26.44 6.61
N LYS A 156 5.27 -25.61 5.61
CA LYS A 156 6.35 -24.61 5.60
C LYS A 156 5.83 -23.18 5.78
N LEU A 157 4.51 -22.95 5.71
CA LEU A 157 3.96 -21.60 5.70
C LEU A 157 4.08 -20.93 7.07
N VAL A 158 4.63 -19.72 7.09
CA VAL A 158 4.71 -18.86 8.25
C VAL A 158 3.82 -17.64 8.02
N LEU A 159 2.73 -17.55 8.78
CA LEU A 159 1.72 -16.50 8.60
C LEU A 159 2.18 -15.16 9.17
N GLY A 160 2.24 -14.14 8.32
CA GLY A 160 2.27 -12.74 8.73
C GLY A 160 0.87 -12.13 8.69
N GLU A 161 0.51 -11.28 9.64
CA GLU A 161 -0.79 -10.59 9.71
C GLU A 161 -1.03 -9.62 8.53
N SER A 162 0.05 -9.18 7.87
CA SER A 162 0.03 -8.33 6.68
C SER A 162 1.15 -8.71 5.72
N ILE A 163 1.07 -8.22 4.49
CA ILE A 163 2.17 -8.32 3.50
C ILE A 163 3.45 -7.68 4.01
N GLY A 164 3.33 -6.59 4.79
CA GLY A 164 4.47 -5.94 5.44
C GLY A 164 5.19 -6.89 6.39
N GLN A 165 4.45 -7.54 7.28
CA GLN A 165 5.02 -8.46 8.26
C GLN A 165 5.60 -9.73 7.61
N ALA A 166 4.90 -10.31 6.63
CA ALA A 166 5.44 -11.45 5.88
C ALA A 166 6.75 -11.09 5.15
N THR A 167 6.82 -9.89 4.57
CA THR A 167 8.06 -9.38 3.95
C THR A 167 9.16 -9.21 5.00
N THR A 168 8.86 -8.65 6.17
CA THR A 168 9.82 -8.51 7.28
C THR A 168 10.39 -9.86 7.72
N TYR A 169 9.59 -10.92 7.81
CA TYR A 169 10.10 -12.25 8.18
C TYR A 169 11.19 -12.75 7.23
N VAL A 170 11.10 -12.46 5.94
CA VAL A 170 12.14 -12.83 4.97
C VAL A 170 13.36 -11.91 5.08
N LEU A 171 13.14 -10.60 5.21
CA LEU A 171 14.22 -9.62 5.35
C LEU A 171 15.07 -9.84 6.61
N GLU A 172 14.44 -10.26 7.71
CA GLU A 172 15.10 -10.57 8.99
C GLU A 172 15.62 -12.01 9.08
N GLY A 173 15.39 -12.83 8.04
CA GLY A 173 15.85 -14.23 7.99
C GLY A 173 15.06 -15.21 8.86
N SER A 174 13.90 -14.80 9.38
CA SER A 174 12.95 -15.72 10.05
C SER A 174 12.29 -16.69 9.07
N ALA A 175 12.27 -16.35 7.78
CA ALA A 175 11.91 -17.25 6.69
C ALA A 175 12.91 -17.14 5.53
N GLU A 176 13.22 -18.23 4.85
CA GLU A 176 14.20 -18.24 3.76
C GLU A 176 13.68 -17.53 2.50
N ILE A 177 12.38 -17.66 2.24
CA ILE A 177 11.67 -17.02 1.14
C ILE A 177 10.27 -16.60 1.60
N GLY A 178 9.58 -15.82 0.78
CA GLY A 178 8.17 -15.53 1.05
C GLY A 178 7.45 -14.85 -0.10
N PHE A 179 6.13 -14.76 0.06
CA PHE A 179 5.26 -13.97 -0.79
C PHE A 179 5.32 -12.49 -0.38
N SER A 180 5.48 -11.61 -1.35
CA SER A 180 5.49 -10.16 -1.15
C SER A 180 4.76 -9.41 -2.27
N ALA A 181 4.63 -8.10 -2.13
CA ALA A 181 4.26 -7.22 -3.21
C ALA A 181 5.53 -6.76 -3.95
N LEU A 182 5.49 -6.65 -5.28
CA LEU A 182 6.63 -6.16 -6.06
C LEU A 182 7.14 -4.80 -5.55
N SER A 183 6.22 -3.92 -5.15
CA SER A 183 6.50 -2.61 -4.56
C SER A 183 7.34 -2.64 -3.29
N MET A 184 7.33 -3.75 -2.57
CA MET A 184 8.09 -3.89 -1.32
C MET A 184 9.53 -4.32 -1.56
N VAL A 185 9.85 -4.84 -2.75
CA VAL A 185 11.16 -5.48 -3.01
C VAL A 185 11.92 -4.85 -4.17
N ILE A 186 11.22 -4.29 -5.18
CA ILE A 186 11.82 -3.92 -6.47
C ILE A 186 13.00 -2.96 -6.36
N LYS A 187 12.86 -1.87 -5.60
CA LYS A 187 13.92 -0.86 -5.46
C LYS A 187 15.13 -1.40 -4.70
N GLU A 188 14.92 -2.21 -3.66
CA GLU A 188 16.01 -2.78 -2.88
C GLU A 188 16.76 -3.85 -3.68
N ALA A 189 16.04 -4.65 -4.48
CA ALA A 189 16.62 -5.64 -5.39
C ALA A 189 17.49 -5.01 -6.50
N GLN A 190 17.19 -3.77 -6.90
CA GLN A 190 17.94 -3.04 -7.94
C GLN A 190 19.24 -2.40 -7.44
N LYS A 191 19.48 -2.36 -6.12
CA LYS A 191 20.72 -1.80 -5.58
C LYS A 191 21.91 -2.70 -5.89
N GLU A 192 23.05 -2.09 -6.20
CA GLU A 192 24.30 -2.82 -6.41
C GLU A 192 24.67 -3.65 -5.18
N GLY A 193 24.99 -4.93 -5.40
CA GLY A 193 25.35 -5.86 -4.34
C GLY A 193 24.19 -6.37 -3.47
N SER A 194 22.95 -6.00 -3.78
CA SER A 194 21.76 -6.45 -3.06
C SER A 194 21.66 -7.98 -3.07
N PRO A 195 21.38 -8.63 -1.92
CA PRO A 195 21.13 -10.06 -1.86
C PRO A 195 19.70 -10.43 -2.29
N ILE A 196 18.84 -9.43 -2.54
CA ILE A 196 17.43 -9.67 -2.82
C ILE A 196 17.24 -10.17 -4.24
N THR A 197 16.56 -11.30 -4.36
CA THR A 197 16.11 -11.88 -5.62
C THR A 197 14.60 -12.06 -5.57
N TYR A 198 13.92 -11.93 -6.71
CA TYR A 198 12.46 -12.10 -6.77
C TYR A 198 12.00 -12.62 -8.13
N SER A 199 10.81 -13.21 -8.13
CA SER A 199 10.05 -13.61 -9.31
C SER A 199 8.64 -13.06 -9.23
N ILE A 200 8.20 -12.41 -10.31
CA ILE A 200 6.81 -12.01 -10.47
C ILE A 200 5.99 -13.26 -10.80
N ILE A 201 4.88 -13.44 -10.07
CA ILE A 201 3.94 -14.53 -10.34
C ILE A 201 3.03 -14.09 -11.50
N ASP A 202 2.76 -15.01 -12.44
CA ASP A 202 1.85 -14.74 -13.55
C ASP A 202 0.46 -14.35 -13.02
N GLU A 203 -0.02 -13.17 -13.43
CA GLU A 203 -1.31 -12.61 -13.03
C GLU A 203 -2.50 -13.49 -13.45
N LYS A 204 -2.32 -14.46 -14.34
CA LYS A 204 -3.35 -15.45 -14.68
C LYS A 204 -3.60 -16.49 -13.58
N LEU A 205 -2.72 -16.58 -12.58
CA LEU A 205 -2.76 -17.59 -11.53
C LEU A 205 -3.42 -17.09 -10.23
N TYR A 206 -3.88 -15.85 -10.18
CA TYR A 206 -4.59 -15.26 -9.06
C TYR A 206 -5.52 -14.13 -9.53
N THR A 207 -6.49 -13.76 -8.70
CA THR A 207 -7.40 -12.66 -8.99
C THR A 207 -6.64 -11.33 -9.00
N PRO A 208 -6.77 -10.48 -10.04
CA PRO A 208 -6.07 -9.20 -10.11
C PRO A 208 -6.23 -8.34 -8.85
N ILE A 209 -5.11 -7.84 -8.32
CA ILE A 209 -5.06 -7.06 -7.08
C ILE A 209 -5.33 -5.59 -7.38
N VAL A 210 -6.56 -5.27 -7.80
CA VAL A 210 -7.02 -3.89 -8.01
C VAL A 210 -7.22 -3.23 -6.65
N GLN A 211 -6.70 -2.01 -6.50
CA GLN A 211 -6.62 -1.31 -5.22
C GLN A 211 -7.46 -0.03 -5.26
N SER A 212 -8.21 0.22 -4.19
CA SER A 212 -9.02 1.43 -4.07
C SER A 212 -8.67 2.26 -2.83
N LEU A 213 -8.88 3.57 -2.96
CA LEU A 213 -8.84 4.51 -1.85
C LEU A 213 -10.22 5.13 -1.64
N VAL A 214 -10.49 5.61 -0.43
CA VAL A 214 -11.73 6.31 -0.10
C VAL A 214 -11.51 7.29 1.06
N ILE A 215 -12.14 8.46 0.98
CA ILE A 215 -12.16 9.40 2.10
C ILE A 215 -13.17 8.88 3.12
N THR A 216 -12.75 8.72 4.37
CA THR A 216 -13.64 8.22 5.41
C THR A 216 -14.62 9.31 5.85
N LYS A 217 -15.63 8.94 6.63
CA LYS A 217 -16.55 9.90 7.24
C LYS A 217 -15.84 10.93 8.13
N ALA A 218 -14.73 10.56 8.76
CA ALA A 218 -13.92 11.49 9.56
C ALA A 218 -13.28 12.56 8.67
N GLY A 219 -12.79 12.18 7.49
CA GLY A 219 -12.14 13.07 6.53
C GLY A 219 -13.10 13.89 5.64
N LYS A 220 -14.42 13.85 5.88
CA LYS A 220 -15.41 14.47 4.98
C LYS A 220 -15.17 15.97 4.75
N ASP A 221 -14.71 16.67 5.78
CA ASP A 221 -14.46 18.11 5.78
C ASP A 221 -12.98 18.44 5.63
N SER A 222 -12.10 17.44 5.64
CA SER A 222 -10.66 17.63 5.47
C SER A 222 -10.34 18.05 4.03
N GLN A 223 -9.63 19.16 3.88
CA GLN A 223 -9.20 19.64 2.57
C GLN A 223 -7.94 18.89 2.14
N LEU A 224 -7.00 18.72 3.06
CA LEU A 224 -5.77 17.97 2.85
C LEU A 224 -6.02 16.50 2.46
N ALA A 225 -7.02 15.82 3.06
CA ALA A 225 -7.38 14.46 2.66
C ALA A 225 -7.90 14.39 1.21
N LYS A 226 -8.67 15.39 0.77
CA LYS A 226 -9.18 15.50 -0.61
C LYS A 226 -8.05 15.74 -1.60
N GLU A 227 -7.15 16.67 -1.27
CA GLU A 227 -6.00 17.01 -2.10
C GLU A 227 -5.02 15.85 -2.23
N PHE A 228 -4.70 15.17 -1.13
CA PHE A 228 -3.83 14.01 -1.16
C PHE A 228 -4.47 12.82 -1.90
N SER A 229 -5.76 12.57 -1.68
CA SER A 229 -6.54 11.57 -2.43
C SER A 229 -6.53 11.85 -3.94
N GLN A 230 -6.72 13.11 -4.34
CA GLN A 230 -6.65 13.52 -5.75
C GLN A 230 -5.22 13.40 -6.30
N TYR A 231 -4.21 13.77 -5.51
CA TYR A 231 -2.81 13.66 -5.91
C TYR A 231 -2.42 12.21 -6.21
N LEU A 232 -2.88 11.25 -5.40
CA LEU A 232 -2.65 9.80 -5.62
C LEU A 232 -3.20 9.30 -6.96
N LEU A 233 -4.24 9.94 -7.49
CA LEU A 233 -4.84 9.64 -8.79
C LEU A 233 -4.17 10.40 -9.94
N GLY A 234 -3.36 11.42 -9.64
CA GLY A 234 -2.72 12.29 -10.61
C GLY A 234 -1.44 11.70 -11.23
N GLU A 235 -1.04 12.23 -12.37
CA GLU A 235 0.07 11.72 -13.18
C GLU A 235 1.39 11.60 -12.41
N LYS A 236 1.71 12.55 -11.52
CA LYS A 236 2.94 12.50 -10.72
C LYS A 236 2.98 11.30 -9.77
N ALA A 237 1.90 11.07 -9.02
CA ALA A 237 1.82 9.91 -8.14
C ALA A 237 1.80 8.60 -8.94
N GLN A 238 1.09 8.57 -10.06
CA GLN A 238 1.02 7.40 -10.95
C GLN A 238 2.38 7.03 -11.55
N ALA A 239 3.22 8.01 -11.89
CA ALA A 239 4.60 7.76 -12.30
C ALA A 239 5.44 7.15 -11.17
N ILE A 240 5.25 7.62 -9.92
CA ILE A 240 5.92 7.03 -8.76
C ILE A 240 5.41 5.60 -8.54
N PHE A 241 4.10 5.34 -8.59
CA PHE A 241 3.53 4.00 -8.52
C PHE A 241 4.13 3.05 -9.57
N ALA A 242 4.21 3.48 -10.83
CA ALA A 242 4.81 2.69 -11.90
C ALA A 242 6.29 2.35 -11.61
N SER A 243 7.06 3.27 -11.02
CA SER A 243 8.45 3.00 -10.61
C SER A 243 8.57 1.92 -9.52
N TYR A 244 7.50 1.65 -8.79
CA TYR A 244 7.38 0.57 -7.80
C TYR A 244 6.72 -0.69 -8.37
N GLY A 245 6.47 -0.75 -9.68
CA GLY A 245 5.94 -1.94 -10.37
C GLY A 245 4.43 -2.11 -10.29
N TYR A 246 3.69 -1.07 -9.90
CA TYR A 246 2.24 -1.02 -10.04
C TYR A 246 1.82 -0.77 -11.48
N ASP A 247 0.72 -1.37 -11.89
CA ASP A 247 0.06 -1.02 -13.15
C ASP A 247 -1.08 -0.03 -12.89
N ALA A 248 -1.53 0.64 -13.96
CA ALA A 248 -2.77 1.40 -13.93
C ALA A 248 -3.96 0.50 -13.54
N PRO A 249 -4.99 1.07 -12.88
CA PRO A 249 -6.16 0.32 -12.40
C PRO A 249 -6.98 -0.35 -13.51
#